data_AF-A0A7R9TK60-F1
#
_entry.id   AF-A0A7R9TK60-F1
#
_cell.length_a   1.000
_cell.length_b   1.000
_cell.length_c   1.000
_cell.angle_alpha   90.00
_cell.angle_beta   90.00
_cell.angle_gamma   90.00
#
_symmetry.space_group_name_H-M   'P 1'
#
loop_
_entity.id
_entity.type
_entity.pdbx_description
1 polymer ?
#
loop_
_entity_poly.entity_id
_entity_poly.type
_entity_poly.pdbx_seq_one_letter_code
_entity_poly.pdbx_strand_id
1 'polypeptide(L)'
;TMAKNVTADGSRVQPSRLLACRGLYAPQKLSFFFFFSSRRRHTRLQGDWSSDVCSNILRIQDLKLKAHKGNLSSYVEKYPDAMSFFSFKATKSKMSFPQPGFLEGVKSKGKPLMKMANCEFTYPGNQKPTIINITCMVSLASRVACVGQNGAGKSTMIKILTGELVPQVGEVWNHPNARIAYVAQHAFHHIENHLTKTPNEYIQWRYQYGDDREGLAKDSMIVTEEEKKLKQQPFLVDVTDSDGNVVRIKKQIEELYGGRRSVKKGYEYECKFLNTGPEGNQYVPGDKLIKLGWEKDMKLVDEKIAARDRMASRPLTKANVEQHLADVGLEAEYATHTRISALSGGQKVKVVLAAAMWNQPHIVILDEPTNYLDRDALGALAGAIEEFEGGVVMITHNDEFCRQLCPERWVLERGPDNIGRMSTEGDAEWMTNILKGDVNFKDAATEDRVDAMGNVIKGKQRKKKLSKREAKKKQKEREAKIAAGLEVTSSDEDM
;
A
#
# COMPACT_ATOMS: atom_id res chain seq x y z
N THR A 1 60.61 5.10 -3.68
CA THR A 1 61.66 4.16 -4.16
C THR A 1 60.96 2.87 -4.56
N MET A 2 60.78 2.64 -5.88
CA MET A 2 60.05 1.47 -6.38
C MET A 2 60.92 0.22 -6.28
N ALA A 3 60.47 -0.78 -5.52
CA ALA A 3 61.06 -2.12 -5.54
C ALA A 3 60.43 -2.92 -6.69
N LYS A 4 61.27 -3.35 -7.64
CA LYS A 4 60.93 -4.30 -8.70
C LYS A 4 60.95 -5.71 -8.11
N ASN A 5 59.82 -6.42 -8.15
CA ASN A 5 59.80 -7.87 -8.01
C ASN A 5 59.52 -8.48 -9.39
N VAL A 6 60.54 -9.15 -9.95
CA VAL A 6 60.47 -9.96 -11.15
C VAL A 6 60.44 -11.43 -10.69
N THR A 7 59.42 -12.19 -11.08
CA THR A 7 59.40 -13.65 -10.96
C THR A 7 59.94 -14.28 -12.24
N ALA A 8 60.63 -15.42 -12.10
CA ALA A 8 61.42 -16.10 -13.15
C ALA A 8 60.60 -16.83 -14.24
N ASP A 9 59.34 -16.48 -14.43
CA ASP A 9 58.51 -16.97 -15.54
C ASP A 9 57.75 -15.78 -16.13
N GLY A 10 58.07 -15.44 -17.37
CA GLY A 10 57.84 -14.15 -18.03
C GLY A 10 56.38 -13.80 -18.37
N SER A 11 55.43 -13.99 -17.45
CA SER A 11 54.04 -13.57 -17.63
C SER A 11 53.73 -12.27 -16.87
N ARG A 12 53.34 -11.22 -17.62
CA ARG A 12 52.91 -9.92 -17.09
C ARG A 12 51.52 -10.04 -16.45
N VAL A 13 51.43 -9.90 -15.13
CA VAL A 13 50.15 -9.67 -14.43
C VAL A 13 49.82 -8.17 -14.47
N GLN A 14 48.72 -7.79 -15.12
CA GLN A 14 48.20 -6.42 -15.04
C GLN A 14 47.70 -6.12 -13.61
N PRO A 15 48.04 -4.97 -13.01
CA PRO A 15 47.50 -4.61 -11.71
C PRO A 15 46.03 -4.18 -11.84
N SER A 16 45.13 -4.94 -11.22
CA SER A 16 43.75 -4.53 -10.99
C SER A 16 43.71 -3.27 -10.13
N ARG A 17 43.06 -2.21 -10.65
CA ARG A 17 42.87 -0.91 -9.98
C ARG A 17 42.22 -1.11 -8.60
N LEU A 18 42.98 -0.85 -7.53
CA LEU A 18 42.41 -0.51 -6.23
C LEU A 18 41.77 0.88 -6.33
N LEU A 19 40.45 0.97 -6.24
CA LEU A 19 39.81 2.22 -5.81
C LEU A 19 39.89 2.27 -4.29
N ALA A 20 40.88 2.99 -3.76
CA ALA A 20 40.93 3.35 -2.35
C ALA A 20 40.13 4.64 -2.14
N CYS A 21 38.90 4.54 -1.65
CA CYS A 21 38.22 5.68 -1.04
C CYS A 21 38.87 5.97 0.31
N ARG A 22 39.66 7.05 0.39
CA ARG A 22 40.01 7.70 1.66
C ARG A 22 38.74 8.36 2.21
N GLY A 23 38.24 7.89 3.34
CA GLY A 23 37.14 8.49 4.10
C GLY A 23 37.34 8.24 5.59
N LEU A 24 37.23 9.30 6.39
CA LEU A 24 37.62 9.40 7.79
C LEU A 24 36.75 8.59 8.77
N TYR A 25 37.41 8.16 9.85
CA TYR A 25 36.92 7.74 11.19
C TYR A 25 35.43 7.94 11.54
N ALA A 26 34.73 6.85 11.93
CA ALA A 26 33.69 6.76 12.98
C ALA A 26 33.25 5.27 13.23
N PRO A 27 32.68 4.90 14.40
CA PRO A 27 32.67 3.52 14.95
C PRO A 27 31.46 2.62 14.56
N GLN A 28 31.54 1.33 14.93
CA GLN A 28 30.68 0.12 14.69
C GLN A 28 29.15 0.34 14.52
N LYS A 29 28.31 -0.53 13.94
CA LYS A 29 28.26 -2.00 13.69
C LYS A 29 27.51 -2.25 12.38
N LEU A 30 28.11 -2.93 11.41
CA LEU A 30 27.38 -3.43 10.24
C LEU A 30 28.05 -4.70 9.71
N SER A 31 27.28 -5.78 9.62
CA SER A 31 27.73 -7.04 9.04
C SER A 31 27.64 -6.96 7.51
N PHE A 32 28.64 -6.36 6.87
CA PHE A 32 28.83 -6.49 5.42
C PHE A 32 29.78 -7.65 5.10
N PHE A 33 29.33 -8.59 4.26
CA PHE A 33 30.17 -9.63 3.67
C PHE A 33 30.63 -9.20 2.27
N PHE A 34 31.93 -9.30 1.99
CA PHE A 34 32.48 -9.22 0.64
C PHE A 34 32.68 -10.64 0.09
N PHE A 35 32.08 -10.93 -1.06
CA PHE A 35 32.20 -12.21 -1.74
C PHE A 35 33.27 -12.13 -2.84
N PHE A 36 34.28 -13.00 -2.77
CA PHE A 36 35.27 -13.19 -3.83
C PHE A 36 35.01 -14.51 -4.56
N SER A 37 34.74 -14.44 -5.86
CA SER A 37 34.64 -15.62 -6.75
C SER A 37 35.86 -15.68 -7.66
N SER A 38 36.53 -16.83 -7.74
CA SER A 38 37.60 -17.10 -8.71
C SER A 38 37.15 -17.94 -9.91
N ARG A 39 35.86 -18.30 -10.03
CA ARG A 39 35.37 -19.18 -11.11
C ARG A 39 34.12 -18.63 -11.79
N ARG A 40 34.27 -18.27 -13.07
CA ARG A 40 33.18 -18.07 -14.03
C ARG A 40 32.54 -19.43 -14.36
N ARG A 41 31.37 -19.73 -13.80
CA ARG A 41 30.37 -20.59 -14.47
C ARG A 41 28.96 -20.06 -14.18
N HIS A 42 28.34 -19.51 -15.21
CA HIS A 42 26.91 -19.22 -15.26
C HIS A 42 26.17 -20.51 -15.61
N THR A 43 25.53 -21.15 -14.64
CA THR A 43 24.43 -22.09 -14.87
C THR A 43 23.49 -22.00 -13.67
N ARG A 44 22.19 -21.83 -13.94
CA ARG A 44 21.04 -21.88 -13.01
C ARG A 44 21.39 -22.59 -11.68
N LEU A 45 21.64 -21.80 -10.64
CA LEU A 45 21.75 -22.32 -9.27
C LEU A 45 20.35 -22.25 -8.66
N GLN A 46 19.83 -23.42 -8.31
CA GLN A 46 18.57 -23.61 -7.59
C GLN A 46 18.77 -23.55 -6.06
N GLY A 47 20.02 -23.35 -5.60
CA GLY A 47 20.42 -23.23 -4.20
C GLY A 47 20.92 -21.83 -3.82
N ASP A 48 21.28 -21.67 -2.54
CA ASP A 48 21.81 -20.43 -1.99
C ASP A 48 23.13 -20.05 -2.68
N TRP A 49 23.13 -19.00 -3.51
CA TRP A 49 24.28 -18.53 -4.30
C TRP A 49 25.57 -18.42 -3.46
N SER A 50 25.45 -17.98 -2.21
CA SER A 50 26.57 -17.86 -1.27
C SER A 50 27.22 -19.20 -0.91
N SER A 51 26.45 -20.28 -0.85
CA SER A 51 26.96 -21.63 -0.57
C SER A 51 27.64 -22.26 -1.77
N ASP A 52 27.17 -21.91 -2.97
CA ASP A 52 27.63 -22.50 -4.24
C ASP A 52 28.84 -21.76 -4.84
N VAL A 53 28.99 -20.46 -4.57
CA VAL A 53 30.01 -19.61 -5.22
C VAL A 53 31.18 -19.27 -4.29
N CYS A 54 30.94 -19.18 -2.99
CA CYS A 54 31.92 -18.58 -2.08
C CYS A 54 32.95 -19.60 -1.61
N SER A 55 34.23 -19.29 -1.79
CA SER A 55 35.34 -20.14 -1.33
C SER A 55 35.82 -19.76 0.07
N ASN A 56 35.63 -18.51 0.47
CA ASN A 56 36.01 -17.95 1.76
C ASN A 56 34.86 -17.06 2.29
N ILE A 57 34.73 -16.98 3.60
CA ILE A 57 33.73 -16.19 4.32
C ILE A 57 34.43 -15.18 5.23
N LEU A 58 34.09 -13.89 5.11
CA LEU A 58 34.68 -12.80 5.90
C LEU A 58 33.67 -12.27 6.94
N ARG A 59 33.72 -12.77 8.18
CA ARG A 59 32.79 -12.39 9.24
C ARG A 59 33.27 -11.14 9.98
N ILE A 60 32.43 -10.11 10.07
CA ILE A 60 32.67 -8.97 10.95
C ILE A 60 32.15 -9.31 12.35
N GLN A 61 33.01 -9.22 13.37
CA GLN A 61 32.66 -9.41 14.77
C GLN A 61 33.48 -8.45 15.64
N ASP A 62 32.83 -7.64 16.47
CA ASP A 62 33.47 -6.67 17.37
C ASP A 62 34.46 -5.74 16.65
N LEU A 63 34.05 -5.16 15.51
CA LEU A 63 34.89 -4.40 14.54
C LEU A 63 36.05 -5.15 13.89
N LYS A 64 36.22 -6.44 14.16
CA LYS A 64 37.29 -7.23 13.56
C LYS A 64 36.73 -8.02 12.39
N LEU A 65 37.46 -7.98 11.28
CA LEU A 65 37.18 -8.84 10.13
C LEU A 65 37.91 -10.17 10.32
N LYS A 66 37.17 -11.26 10.50
CA LYS A 66 37.69 -12.62 10.62
C LYS A 66 37.47 -13.39 9.33
N ALA A 67 38.54 -13.93 8.77
CA ALA A 67 38.49 -14.74 7.56
C ALA A 67 38.36 -16.23 7.90
N HIS A 68 37.38 -16.89 7.30
CA HIS A 68 37.13 -18.31 7.40
C HIS A 68 37.24 -18.95 6.02
N LYS A 69 37.95 -20.07 5.93
CA LYS A 69 38.11 -20.84 4.68
C LYS A 69 36.97 -21.85 4.56
N GLY A 70 36.34 -21.89 3.39
CA GLY A 70 35.17 -22.72 3.11
C GLY A 70 33.96 -21.89 2.67
N ASN A 71 32.91 -22.58 2.24
CA ASN A 71 31.62 -21.98 1.86
C ASN A 71 30.73 -21.75 3.09
N LEU A 72 29.57 -21.11 2.88
CA LEU A 72 28.66 -20.75 3.97
C LEU A 72 28.17 -21.98 4.77
N SER A 73 27.84 -23.09 4.11
CA SER A 73 27.42 -24.32 4.77
C SER A 73 28.51 -24.87 5.72
N SER A 74 29.75 -25.00 5.22
CA SER A 74 30.89 -25.46 6.03
C SER A 74 31.24 -24.51 7.19
N TYR A 75 30.87 -23.24 7.05
CA TYR A 75 31.04 -22.24 8.09
C TYR A 75 29.99 -22.39 9.19
N VAL A 76 28.72 -22.59 8.84
CA VAL A 76 27.63 -22.76 9.83
C VAL A 76 27.76 -24.07 10.61
N GLU A 77 28.27 -25.14 10.00
CA GLU A 77 28.60 -26.39 10.73
C GLU A 77 29.59 -26.14 11.88
N LYS A 78 30.55 -25.22 11.69
CA LYS A 78 31.55 -24.87 12.70
C LYS A 78 31.03 -23.83 13.70
N TYR A 79 30.08 -23.01 13.29
CA TYR A 79 29.56 -21.87 14.03
C TYR A 79 28.03 -21.91 14.00
N PRO A 80 27.39 -22.66 14.91
CA PRO A 80 25.93 -22.82 14.91
C PRO A 80 25.19 -21.51 15.24
N ASP A 81 25.88 -20.52 15.81
CA ASP A 81 25.37 -19.15 15.99
C ASP A 81 25.11 -18.43 14.64
N ALA A 82 25.68 -18.95 13.55
CA ALA A 82 25.44 -18.50 12.19
C ALA A 82 24.25 -19.23 11.53
N MET A 83 23.53 -20.11 12.23
CA MET A 83 22.29 -20.73 11.73
C MET A 83 21.19 -19.70 11.45
N SER A 84 21.26 -18.49 12.00
CA SER A 84 20.35 -17.39 11.64
C SER A 84 20.47 -17.01 10.16
N PHE A 85 21.57 -17.37 9.48
CA PHE A 85 21.65 -17.23 8.03
C PHE A 85 20.77 -18.22 7.28
N PHE A 86 20.43 -19.39 7.84
CA PHE A 86 19.60 -20.40 7.17
C PHE A 86 18.15 -20.43 7.66
N SER A 87 17.85 -19.88 8.83
CA SER A 87 16.51 -19.91 9.40
C SER A 87 16.04 -18.53 9.84
N PHE A 88 14.90 -18.10 9.29
CA PHE A 88 14.25 -16.83 9.62
C PHE A 88 13.80 -16.74 11.09
N LYS A 89 13.66 -17.86 11.81
CA LYS A 89 13.18 -17.89 13.20
C LYS A 89 14.26 -17.61 14.25
N ALA A 90 15.54 -17.58 13.87
CA ALA A 90 16.67 -17.47 14.78
C ALA A 90 17.32 -16.08 14.80
N THR A 91 16.60 -15.03 14.38
CA THR A 91 17.15 -13.68 14.24
C THR A 91 17.19 -12.92 15.57
N LYS A 92 18.31 -12.24 15.82
CA LYS A 92 18.53 -11.42 17.04
C LYS A 92 17.83 -10.07 17.00
N SER A 93 17.53 -9.57 15.81
CA SER A 93 16.82 -8.30 15.60
C SER A 93 15.31 -8.54 15.53
N LYS A 94 14.54 -7.80 16.34
CA LYS A 94 13.08 -7.71 16.21
C LYS A 94 12.73 -6.40 15.50
N MET A 95 11.77 -6.49 14.57
CA MET A 95 11.13 -5.35 13.93
C MET A 95 9.65 -5.37 14.31
N SER A 96 9.07 -4.21 14.55
CA SER A 96 7.65 -4.07 14.88
C SER A 96 7.00 -3.04 13.98
N PHE A 97 5.83 -3.38 13.43
CA PHE A 97 5.03 -2.49 12.62
C PHE A 97 3.92 -1.85 13.45
N PRO A 98 3.67 -0.53 13.27
CA PRO A 98 2.55 0.10 13.95
C PRO A 98 1.25 -0.45 13.39
N GLN A 99 0.29 -0.71 14.29
CA GLN A 99 -1.00 -1.27 13.89
C GLN A 99 -1.82 -0.26 13.08
N PRO A 100 -2.60 -0.73 12.10
CA PRO A 100 -3.45 0.14 11.30
C PRO A 100 -4.52 0.81 12.17
N GLY A 101 -4.80 2.08 11.88
CA GLY A 101 -5.91 2.79 12.50
C GLY A 101 -7.28 2.18 12.17
N PHE A 102 -8.31 2.58 12.93
CA PHE A 102 -9.67 2.13 12.69
C PHE A 102 -10.22 2.66 11.34
N LEU A 103 -10.96 1.80 10.61
CA LEU A 103 -11.65 2.15 9.38
C LEU A 103 -13.16 2.16 9.58
N GLU A 104 -13.77 3.34 9.44
CA GLU A 104 -15.22 3.48 9.44
C GLU A 104 -15.85 2.66 8.29
N GLY A 105 -16.86 1.84 8.61
CA GLY A 105 -17.55 0.99 7.63
C GLY A 105 -16.88 -0.35 7.31
N VAL A 106 -15.75 -0.68 7.95
CA VAL A 106 -15.05 -1.97 7.79
C VAL A 106 -15.13 -2.74 9.10
N LYS A 107 -16.13 -3.63 9.22
CA LYS A 107 -16.33 -4.46 10.42
C LYS A 107 -15.53 -5.77 10.40
N SER A 108 -15.14 -6.25 9.21
CA SER A 108 -14.41 -7.51 9.01
C SER A 108 -13.10 -7.28 8.26
N LYS A 109 -12.03 -7.96 8.69
CA LYS A 109 -10.71 -7.89 8.05
C LYS A 109 -10.71 -8.39 6.60
N GLY A 110 -11.68 -9.23 6.21
CA GLY A 110 -11.82 -9.75 4.85
C GLY A 110 -12.52 -8.80 3.87
N LYS A 111 -13.04 -7.65 4.32
CA LYS A 111 -13.67 -6.69 3.42
C LYS A 111 -12.60 -6.09 2.49
N PRO A 112 -12.81 -6.10 1.17
CA PRO A 112 -11.84 -5.56 0.22
C PRO A 112 -11.72 -4.04 0.41
N LEU A 113 -10.47 -3.58 0.50
CA LEU A 113 -10.08 -2.17 0.59
C LEU A 113 -9.52 -1.64 -0.73
N MET A 114 -8.93 -2.52 -1.54
CA MET A 114 -8.50 -2.21 -2.89
C MET A 114 -9.04 -3.27 -3.83
N LYS A 115 -9.49 -2.84 -5.01
CA LYS A 115 -10.00 -3.71 -6.06
C LYS A 115 -9.51 -3.21 -7.41
N MET A 116 -9.15 -4.15 -8.26
CA MET A 116 -8.85 -3.92 -9.66
C MET A 116 -9.65 -4.95 -10.44
N ALA A 117 -10.40 -4.52 -11.45
CA ALA A 117 -11.24 -5.40 -12.26
C ALA A 117 -11.00 -5.14 -13.75
N ASN A 118 -10.66 -6.21 -14.47
CA ASN A 118 -10.47 -6.26 -15.93
C ASN A 118 -9.56 -5.14 -16.45
N CYS A 119 -8.47 -4.86 -15.73
CA CYS A 119 -7.60 -3.75 -16.07
C CYS A 119 -6.62 -4.08 -17.19
N GLU A 120 -6.49 -3.16 -18.13
CA GLU A 120 -5.50 -3.16 -19.21
C GLU A 120 -4.71 -1.86 -19.18
N PHE A 121 -3.39 -1.99 -19.38
CA PHE A 121 -2.53 -0.83 -19.46
C PHE A 121 -1.46 -0.91 -20.54
N THR A 122 -1.32 0.20 -21.27
CA THR A 122 -0.29 0.40 -22.31
C THR A 122 0.52 1.66 -22.01
N TYR A 123 1.86 1.54 -21.95
CA TYR A 123 2.73 2.72 -21.84
C TYR A 123 2.70 3.57 -23.12
N PRO A 124 2.77 4.91 -23.03
CA PRO A 124 2.89 5.78 -24.19
C PRO A 124 4.06 5.38 -25.07
N GLY A 125 3.83 5.25 -26.38
CA GLY A 125 4.84 4.84 -27.37
C GLY A 125 4.91 3.33 -27.63
N ASN A 126 4.23 2.49 -26.83
CA ASN A 126 4.08 1.07 -27.13
C ASN A 126 2.83 0.79 -27.96
N GLN A 127 2.93 -0.14 -28.91
CA GLN A 127 1.79 -0.61 -29.72
C GLN A 127 0.99 -1.72 -29.02
N LYS A 128 1.59 -2.40 -28.04
CA LYS A 128 0.99 -3.52 -27.32
C LYS A 128 0.81 -3.20 -25.84
N PRO A 129 -0.27 -3.68 -25.21
CA PRO A 129 -0.45 -3.55 -23.78
C PRO A 129 0.63 -4.29 -23.01
N THR A 130 1.03 -3.71 -21.88
CA THR A 130 1.98 -4.34 -20.96
C THR A 130 1.30 -5.40 -20.13
N ILE A 131 0.07 -5.12 -19.68
CA ILE A 131 -0.78 -6.06 -18.93
C ILE A 131 -2.20 -6.01 -19.48
N ILE A 132 -2.91 -7.16 -19.47
CA ILE A 132 -4.32 -7.25 -19.86
C ILE A 132 -5.12 -8.08 -18.86
N ASN A 133 -6.41 -7.76 -18.76
CA ASN A 133 -7.40 -8.53 -18.01
C ASN A 133 -6.96 -8.89 -16.58
N ILE A 134 -6.34 -7.95 -15.88
CA ILE A 134 -5.90 -8.18 -14.50
C ILE A 134 -7.02 -7.83 -13.53
N THR A 135 -7.38 -8.80 -12.69
CA THR A 135 -8.42 -8.66 -11.66
C THR A 135 -7.87 -9.15 -10.32
N CYS A 136 -7.76 -8.27 -9.34
CA CYS A 136 -7.32 -8.62 -7.99
C CYS A 136 -8.02 -7.78 -6.90
N MET A 137 -7.98 -8.26 -5.67
CA MET A 137 -8.52 -7.56 -4.52
C MET A 137 -7.58 -7.70 -3.32
N VAL A 138 -7.51 -6.65 -2.50
CA VAL A 138 -6.70 -6.61 -1.28
C VAL A 138 -7.58 -6.18 -0.11
N SER A 139 -7.48 -6.90 1.00
CA SER A 139 -8.18 -6.66 2.27
C SER A 139 -7.18 -6.49 3.42
N LEU A 140 -7.65 -6.23 4.64
CA LEU A 140 -6.77 -6.18 5.82
C LEU A 140 -6.18 -7.55 6.18
N ALA A 141 -6.89 -8.64 5.85
CA ALA A 141 -6.41 -10.00 6.07
C ALA A 141 -5.46 -10.49 4.97
N SER A 142 -5.33 -9.74 3.86
CA SER A 142 -4.59 -10.21 2.69
C SER A 142 -3.09 -10.32 2.98
N ARG A 143 -2.52 -11.43 2.52
CA ARG A 143 -1.09 -11.76 2.56
C ARG A 143 -0.72 -12.34 1.19
N VAL A 144 -0.35 -11.44 0.29
CA VAL A 144 -0.25 -11.73 -1.13
C VAL A 144 1.19 -11.62 -1.58
N ALA A 145 1.68 -12.62 -2.31
CA ALA A 145 2.95 -12.56 -3.02
C ALA A 145 2.74 -12.43 -4.54
N CYS A 146 3.18 -11.33 -5.13
CA CYS A 146 3.26 -11.16 -6.57
C CYS A 146 4.59 -11.72 -7.10
N VAL A 147 4.51 -12.82 -7.81
CA VAL A 147 5.64 -13.56 -8.39
C VAL A 147 5.54 -13.58 -9.90
N GLY A 148 6.66 -13.67 -10.61
CA GLY A 148 6.68 -13.64 -12.07
C GLY A 148 8.05 -13.28 -12.63
N GLN A 149 8.24 -13.46 -13.94
CA GLN A 149 9.50 -13.12 -14.60
C GLN A 149 9.72 -11.59 -14.65
N ASN A 150 10.98 -11.17 -14.71
CA ASN A 150 11.31 -9.75 -14.90
C ASN A 150 10.71 -9.23 -16.21
N GLY A 151 10.05 -8.07 -16.13
CA GLY A 151 9.36 -7.47 -17.27
C GLY A 151 7.99 -8.06 -17.62
N ALA A 152 7.42 -8.93 -16.77
CA ALA A 152 6.04 -9.42 -16.94
C ALA A 152 4.97 -8.37 -16.62
N GLY A 153 5.33 -7.27 -15.95
CA GLY A 153 4.41 -6.19 -15.59
C GLY A 153 4.05 -6.08 -14.10
N LYS A 154 4.77 -6.75 -13.19
CA LYS A 154 4.54 -6.73 -11.73
C LYS A 154 4.46 -5.30 -11.17
N SER A 155 5.49 -4.49 -11.42
CA SER A 155 5.52 -3.10 -10.95
C SER A 155 4.45 -2.25 -11.64
N THR A 156 4.14 -2.49 -12.92
CA THR A 156 3.07 -1.79 -13.65
C THR A 156 1.70 -2.06 -13.03
N MET A 157 1.41 -3.31 -12.71
CA MET A 157 0.18 -3.73 -12.03
C MET A 157 0.03 -3.03 -10.67
N ILE A 158 1.11 -2.97 -9.88
CA ILE A 158 1.09 -2.35 -8.57
C ILE A 158 0.93 -0.84 -8.67
N LYS A 159 1.56 -0.19 -9.65
CA LYS A 159 1.35 1.24 -9.92
C LYS A 159 -0.09 1.58 -10.30
N ILE A 160 -0.77 0.69 -11.02
CA ILE A 160 -2.20 0.84 -11.32
C ILE A 160 -3.03 0.66 -10.05
N LEU A 161 -2.72 -0.36 -9.25
CA LEU A 161 -3.39 -0.63 -7.98
C LEU A 161 -3.23 0.54 -6.97
N THR A 162 -2.03 1.13 -6.86
CA THR A 162 -1.76 2.30 -5.99
C THR A 162 -2.33 3.61 -6.51
N GLY A 163 -2.76 3.64 -7.78
CA GLY A 163 -3.28 4.83 -8.47
C GLY A 163 -2.19 5.79 -8.97
N GLU A 164 -0.94 5.34 -9.08
CA GLU A 164 0.11 6.08 -9.80
C GLU A 164 -0.15 6.10 -11.30
N LEU A 165 -0.66 5.00 -11.85
CA LEU A 165 -1.02 4.89 -13.27
C LEU A 165 -2.53 4.71 -13.42
N VAL A 166 -3.11 5.38 -14.41
CA VAL A 166 -4.53 5.22 -14.77
C VAL A 166 -4.64 4.16 -15.87
N PRO A 167 -5.43 3.08 -15.68
CA PRO A 167 -5.63 2.07 -16.72
C PRO A 167 -6.46 2.62 -17.87
N GLN A 168 -6.23 2.15 -19.10
CA GLN A 168 -7.04 2.53 -20.27
C GLN A 168 -8.39 1.82 -20.30
N VAL A 169 -8.43 0.57 -19.82
CA VAL A 169 -9.64 -0.26 -19.72
C VAL A 169 -9.68 -0.85 -18.32
N GLY A 170 -10.89 -1.00 -17.77
CA GLY A 170 -11.13 -1.57 -16.44
C GLY A 170 -11.34 -0.52 -15.37
N GLU A 171 -11.60 -0.98 -14.15
CA GLU A 171 -11.87 -0.12 -13.00
C GLU A 171 -10.95 -0.46 -11.83
N VAL A 172 -10.39 0.58 -11.22
CA VAL A 172 -9.64 0.50 -9.97
C VAL A 172 -10.43 1.24 -8.90
N TRP A 173 -10.70 0.56 -7.79
CA TRP A 173 -11.41 1.12 -6.64
C TRP A 173 -10.58 0.97 -5.38
N ASN A 174 -10.36 2.08 -4.69
CA ASN A 174 -9.69 2.13 -3.40
C ASN A 174 -10.64 2.74 -2.38
N HIS A 175 -10.69 2.16 -1.18
CA HIS A 175 -11.49 2.67 -0.08
C HIS A 175 -10.99 4.08 0.30
N PRO A 176 -11.85 5.11 0.37
CA PRO A 176 -11.42 6.50 0.53
C PRO A 176 -10.58 6.78 1.78
N ASN A 177 -10.92 6.11 2.90
CA ASN A 177 -10.18 6.26 4.16
C ASN A 177 -9.04 5.23 4.32
N ALA A 178 -8.86 4.31 3.35
CA ALA A 178 -7.76 3.36 3.40
C ALA A 178 -6.44 4.06 3.06
N ARG A 179 -5.38 3.61 3.73
CA ARG A 179 -4.06 4.21 3.68
C ARG A 179 -3.12 3.14 3.17
N ILE A 180 -2.40 3.46 2.12
CA ILE A 180 -1.58 2.51 1.41
C ILE A 180 -0.15 3.01 1.50
N ALA A 181 0.72 2.24 2.13
CA ALA A 181 2.15 2.47 2.13
C ALA A 181 2.76 1.68 0.97
N TYR A 182 3.39 2.37 0.03
CA TYR A 182 4.13 1.73 -1.04
C TYR A 182 5.63 1.95 -0.83
N VAL A 183 6.38 0.85 -0.72
CA VAL A 183 7.83 0.83 -0.64
C VAL A 183 8.35 0.31 -1.96
N ALA A 184 8.66 1.23 -2.87
CA ALA A 184 9.18 0.91 -4.19
C ALA A 184 10.62 0.34 -4.11
N GLN A 185 11.00 -0.48 -5.10
CA GLN A 185 12.39 -0.96 -5.26
C GLN A 185 13.38 0.22 -5.38
N HIS A 186 12.91 1.33 -5.96
CA HIS A 186 13.63 2.58 -6.20
C HIS A 186 13.45 3.63 -5.11
N ALA A 187 12.95 3.26 -3.93
CA ALA A 187 12.70 4.21 -2.84
C ALA A 187 13.95 4.97 -2.38
N PHE A 188 15.16 4.50 -2.74
CA PHE A 188 16.40 5.25 -2.55
C PHE A 188 16.45 6.57 -3.31
N HIS A 189 15.82 6.71 -4.47
CA HIS A 189 15.85 7.99 -5.19
C HIS A 189 15.21 9.13 -4.40
N HIS A 190 14.18 8.82 -3.60
CA HIS A 190 13.55 9.79 -2.71
C HIS A 190 14.50 10.17 -1.56
N ILE A 191 15.14 9.18 -0.94
CA ILE A 191 16.06 9.41 0.18
C ILE A 191 17.37 10.10 -0.28
N GLU A 192 17.79 9.89 -1.52
CA GLU A 192 18.98 10.49 -2.14
C GLU A 192 18.85 12.01 -2.31
N ASN A 193 17.64 12.54 -2.39
CA ASN A 193 17.40 13.99 -2.38
C ASN A 193 17.53 14.60 -0.98
N HIS A 194 17.70 13.77 0.06
CA HIS A 194 17.69 14.18 1.46
C HIS A 194 18.91 13.68 2.25
N LEU A 195 20.01 13.35 1.57
CA LEU A 195 21.25 12.85 2.18
C LEU A 195 21.82 13.77 3.27
N THR A 196 21.54 15.06 3.22
CA THR A 196 22.03 16.06 4.19
C THR A 196 21.28 16.04 5.52
N LYS A 197 20.05 15.51 5.56
CA LYS A 197 19.21 15.42 6.75
C LYS A 197 19.54 14.17 7.57
N THR A 198 19.16 14.16 8.84
CA THR A 198 19.11 12.92 9.63
C THR A 198 17.81 12.14 9.33
N PRO A 199 17.75 10.83 9.59
CA PRO A 199 16.50 10.06 9.45
C PRO A 199 15.31 10.67 10.19
N ASN A 200 15.56 11.17 11.40
CA ASN A 200 14.55 11.83 12.21
C ASN A 200 14.03 13.10 11.52
N GLU A 201 14.92 13.96 11.04
CA GLU A 201 14.56 15.17 10.27
C GLU A 201 13.85 14.85 8.95
N TYR A 202 14.21 13.75 8.29
CA TYR A 202 13.56 13.33 7.06
C TYR A 202 12.10 12.92 7.27
N ILE A 203 11.80 12.11 8.30
CA ILE A 203 10.41 11.77 8.65
C ILE A 203 9.64 13.03 9.05
N GLN A 204 10.24 13.92 9.84
CA GLN A 204 9.61 15.19 10.19
C GLN A 204 9.31 16.05 8.95
N TRP A 205 10.24 16.12 8.00
CA TRP A 205 10.07 16.84 6.75
C TRP A 205 8.96 16.23 5.88
N ARG A 206 8.90 14.89 5.80
CA ARG A 206 7.92 14.16 4.98
C ARG A 206 6.48 14.39 5.48
N TYR A 207 6.29 14.53 6.79
CA TYR A 207 4.98 14.65 7.44
C TYR A 207 4.72 16.01 8.10
N GLN A 208 5.48 17.05 7.76
CA GLN A 208 5.40 18.36 8.42
C GLN A 208 3.99 18.99 8.39
N TYR A 209 3.21 18.71 7.36
CA TYR A 209 1.85 19.22 7.19
C TYR A 209 0.77 18.20 7.56
N GLY A 210 1.14 17.05 8.13
CA GLY A 210 0.24 15.94 8.46
C GLY A 210 0.03 14.95 7.31
N ASP A 211 0.15 15.43 6.08
CA ASP A 211 0.03 14.61 4.88
C ASP A 211 1.40 14.04 4.46
N ASP A 212 1.36 12.91 3.77
CA ASP A 212 2.55 12.31 3.19
C ASP A 212 2.93 13.02 1.90
N ARG A 213 3.96 13.89 1.96
CA ARG A 213 4.43 14.64 0.78
C ARG A 213 4.84 13.75 -0.40
N GLU A 214 5.29 12.53 -0.13
CA GLU A 214 5.70 11.60 -1.19
C GLU A 214 4.49 10.88 -1.81
N GLY A 215 3.40 10.71 -1.05
CA GLY A 215 2.17 10.05 -1.50
C GLY A 215 1.27 10.92 -2.38
N LEU A 216 1.42 12.25 -2.32
CA LEU A 216 0.58 13.21 -3.06
C LEU A 216 0.96 13.37 -4.55
N ALA A 217 2.14 12.91 -4.96
CA ALA A 217 2.62 13.00 -6.34
C ALA A 217 2.06 11.87 -7.23
N LYS A 218 0.75 11.60 -7.15
CA LYS A 218 0.07 10.60 -8.00
C LYS A 218 -0.53 11.29 -9.23
N ASP A 219 -0.27 10.74 -10.42
CA ASP A 219 -0.83 11.27 -11.67
C ASP A 219 -2.37 11.27 -11.68
N SER A 220 -3.00 10.37 -10.91
CA SER A 220 -4.46 10.34 -10.72
C SER A 220 -5.03 11.57 -9.99
N MET A 221 -4.22 12.31 -9.22
CA MET A 221 -4.65 13.55 -8.54
C MET A 221 -4.63 14.78 -9.47
N ILE A 222 -4.03 14.70 -10.65
CA ILE A 222 -3.98 15.83 -11.59
C ILE A 222 -5.38 16.07 -12.16
N VAL A 223 -5.94 17.26 -11.94
CA VAL A 223 -7.28 17.61 -12.42
C VAL A 223 -7.27 17.72 -13.95
N THR A 224 -8.09 16.93 -14.64
CA THR A 224 -8.18 16.95 -16.10
C THR A 224 -8.95 18.18 -16.59
N GLU A 225 -8.75 18.58 -17.84
CA GLU A 225 -9.46 19.74 -18.42
C GLU A 225 -10.99 19.56 -18.45
N GLU A 226 -11.47 18.32 -18.52
CA GLU A 226 -12.90 17.99 -18.44
C GLU A 226 -13.45 18.20 -17.02
N GLU A 227 -12.71 17.77 -16.00
CA GLU A 227 -13.06 18.01 -14.60
C GLU A 227 -13.06 19.50 -14.26
N LYS A 228 -12.11 20.28 -14.79
CA LYS A 228 -12.09 21.74 -14.62
C LYS A 228 -13.36 22.40 -15.15
N LYS A 229 -13.89 21.95 -16.29
CA LYS A 229 -15.15 22.47 -16.85
C LYS A 229 -16.36 22.09 -15.99
N LEU A 230 -16.39 20.86 -15.45
CA LEU A 230 -17.45 20.41 -14.54
C LEU A 230 -17.46 21.22 -13.24
N LYS A 231 -16.28 21.50 -12.66
CA LYS A 231 -16.15 22.32 -11.43
C LYS A 231 -16.67 23.75 -11.58
N GLN A 232 -16.65 24.29 -12.80
CA GLN A 232 -17.14 25.64 -13.08
C GLN A 232 -18.67 25.72 -13.22
N GLN A 233 -19.37 24.60 -13.29
CA GLN A 233 -20.82 24.61 -13.49
C GLN A 233 -21.55 25.02 -12.19
N PRO A 234 -22.38 26.09 -12.23
CA PRO A 234 -23.20 26.44 -11.08
C PRO A 234 -24.32 25.40 -10.90
N PHE A 235 -24.67 25.10 -9.66
CA PHE A 235 -25.78 24.20 -9.33
C PHE A 235 -26.73 24.84 -8.32
N LEU A 236 -27.93 24.26 -8.23
CA LEU A 236 -28.98 24.75 -7.34
C LEU A 236 -28.71 24.29 -5.90
N VAL A 237 -28.59 25.26 -5.02
CA VAL A 237 -28.45 25.06 -3.57
C VAL A 237 -29.73 25.59 -2.91
N ASP A 238 -30.31 24.77 -2.05
CA ASP A 238 -31.46 25.14 -1.21
C ASP A 238 -30.93 26.02 -0.06
N VAL A 239 -31.23 27.31 -0.07
CA VAL A 239 -30.84 28.28 0.97
C VAL A 239 -32.09 28.67 1.76
N THR A 240 -32.02 28.64 3.09
CA THR A 240 -33.11 29.11 3.95
C THR A 240 -32.97 30.62 4.14
N ASP A 241 -33.98 31.39 3.73
CA ASP A 241 -34.04 32.84 3.96
C ASP A 241 -34.37 33.19 5.42
N SER A 242 -34.23 34.47 5.78
CA SER A 242 -34.56 35.06 7.10
C SER A 242 -35.96 34.69 7.61
N ASP A 243 -36.89 34.36 6.72
CA ASP A 243 -38.29 34.02 7.02
C ASP A 243 -38.55 32.50 7.12
N GLY A 244 -37.50 31.67 7.08
CA GLY A 244 -37.62 30.20 7.18
C GLY A 244 -38.05 29.50 5.88
N ASN A 245 -38.18 30.24 4.78
CA ASN A 245 -38.51 29.70 3.47
C ASN A 245 -37.27 29.17 2.74
N VAL A 246 -37.40 28.02 2.07
CA VAL A 246 -36.31 27.40 1.31
C VAL A 246 -36.33 27.92 -0.13
N VAL A 247 -35.36 28.78 -0.48
CA VAL A 247 -35.19 29.35 -1.81
C VAL A 247 -34.03 28.68 -2.54
N ARG A 248 -34.25 28.33 -3.81
CA ARG A 248 -33.24 27.69 -4.66
C ARG A 248 -32.41 28.74 -5.40
N ILE A 249 -31.17 28.90 -5.00
CA ILE A 249 -30.23 29.84 -5.61
C ILE A 249 -29.17 29.05 -6.38
N LYS A 250 -28.83 29.52 -7.60
CA LYS A 250 -27.68 28.98 -8.34
C LYS A 250 -26.40 29.51 -7.69
N LYS A 251 -25.59 28.60 -7.13
CA LYS A 251 -24.28 28.92 -6.58
C LYS A 251 -23.21 28.09 -7.25
N GLN A 252 -21.98 28.61 -7.25
CA GLN A 252 -20.78 27.92 -7.71
C GLN A 252 -19.85 27.72 -6.51
N ILE A 253 -19.28 26.52 -6.38
CA ILE A 253 -18.30 26.22 -5.33
C ILE A 253 -16.97 26.86 -5.72
N GLU A 254 -16.36 27.55 -4.76
CA GLU A 254 -15.01 28.09 -4.86
C GLU A 254 -13.99 27.05 -4.37
N GLU A 255 -14.21 26.50 -3.17
CA GLU A 255 -13.34 25.51 -2.54
C GLU A 255 -14.10 24.65 -1.51
N LEU A 256 -13.56 23.45 -1.23
CA LEU A 256 -13.99 22.66 -0.08
C LEU A 256 -13.20 23.10 1.15
N TYR A 257 -13.90 23.63 2.16
CA TYR A 257 -13.29 24.29 3.32
C TYR A 257 -12.67 23.31 4.34
N GLY A 258 -12.88 22.01 4.14
CA GLY A 258 -12.22 20.94 4.89
C GLY A 258 -13.06 20.32 6.02
N GLY A 259 -14.29 20.79 6.24
CA GLY A 259 -15.25 20.14 7.14
C GLY A 259 -15.91 18.94 6.47
N ARG A 260 -16.02 17.82 7.20
CA ARG A 260 -16.79 16.63 6.79
C ARG A 260 -17.69 16.18 7.93
N ARG A 261 -18.94 15.86 7.63
CA ARG A 261 -19.86 15.22 8.60
C ARG A 261 -20.40 13.90 8.06
N SER A 262 -20.53 12.93 8.94
CA SER A 262 -21.13 11.63 8.63
C SER A 262 -22.65 11.73 8.67
N VAL A 263 -23.32 11.26 7.62
CA VAL A 263 -24.78 11.25 7.49
C VAL A 263 -25.25 9.82 7.23
N LYS A 264 -26.54 9.52 7.44
CA LYS A 264 -27.09 8.17 7.27
C LYS A 264 -26.78 7.52 5.90
N LYS A 265 -26.45 8.27 4.85
CA LYS A 265 -26.06 7.74 3.53
C LYS A 265 -24.83 8.47 2.98
N GLY A 266 -23.68 8.26 3.62
CA GLY A 266 -22.39 8.78 3.16
C GLY A 266 -21.93 10.03 3.92
N TYR A 267 -21.12 10.85 3.26
CA TYR A 267 -20.52 12.04 3.85
C TYR A 267 -21.02 13.31 3.17
N GLU A 268 -21.14 14.37 3.96
CA GLU A 268 -21.35 15.73 3.46
C GLU A 268 -20.12 16.58 3.73
N TYR A 269 -19.76 17.40 2.76
CA TYR A 269 -18.55 18.22 2.78
C TYR A 269 -18.92 19.70 2.85
N GLU A 270 -18.18 20.44 3.65
CA GLU A 270 -18.34 21.88 3.80
C GLU A 270 -17.79 22.60 2.56
N CYS A 271 -18.68 23.27 1.84
CA CYS A 271 -18.38 23.98 0.62
C CYS A 271 -18.44 25.50 0.85
N LYS A 272 -17.39 26.20 0.42
CA LYS A 272 -17.40 27.66 0.30
C LYS A 272 -17.84 28.02 -1.11
N PHE A 273 -18.79 28.94 -1.20
CA PHE A 273 -19.34 29.39 -2.48
C PHE A 273 -18.72 30.71 -2.92
N LEU A 274 -18.58 30.87 -4.24
CA LEU A 274 -18.04 32.08 -4.86
C LEU A 274 -18.81 33.33 -4.39
N ASN A 275 -18.10 34.41 -4.09
CA ASN A 275 -18.65 35.69 -3.63
C ASN A 275 -19.47 35.62 -2.32
N THR A 276 -19.27 34.59 -1.49
CA THR A 276 -19.92 34.48 -0.19
C THR A 276 -18.87 34.49 0.93
N GLY A 277 -19.13 35.20 2.03
CA GLY A 277 -18.26 35.16 3.22
C GLY A 277 -18.33 33.82 3.95
N PRO A 278 -17.53 33.62 5.03
CA PRO A 278 -17.47 32.37 5.79
C PRO A 278 -18.82 31.90 6.35
N GLU A 279 -19.74 32.83 6.62
CA GLU A 279 -21.10 32.51 7.11
C GLU A 279 -21.99 31.86 6.04
N GLY A 280 -21.60 31.93 4.77
CA GLY A 280 -22.33 31.34 3.66
C GLY A 280 -21.94 29.90 3.34
N ASN A 281 -21.03 29.30 4.11
CA ASN A 281 -20.60 27.91 3.93
C ASN A 281 -21.77 26.95 4.18
N GLN A 282 -21.93 25.95 3.31
CA GLN A 282 -22.96 24.92 3.51
C GLN A 282 -22.43 23.52 3.23
N TYR A 283 -23.04 22.55 3.89
CA TYR A 283 -22.73 21.14 3.72
C TYR A 283 -23.47 20.57 2.51
N VAL A 284 -22.72 20.01 1.57
CA VAL A 284 -23.25 19.39 0.35
C VAL A 284 -22.97 17.88 0.37
N PRO A 285 -23.95 17.03 0.01
CA PRO A 285 -23.75 15.58 -0.15
C PRO A 285 -22.67 15.20 -1.16
N GLY A 286 -21.81 14.25 -0.79
CA GLY A 286 -20.74 13.73 -1.64
C GLY A 286 -21.23 13.23 -3.01
N ASP A 287 -22.39 12.55 -3.07
CA ASP A 287 -22.98 12.08 -4.33
C ASP A 287 -23.26 13.21 -5.34
N LYS A 288 -23.58 14.42 -4.83
CA LYS A 288 -23.77 15.61 -5.69
C LYS A 288 -22.43 16.17 -6.13
N LEU A 289 -21.44 16.21 -5.24
CA LEU A 289 -20.10 16.71 -5.51
C LEU A 289 -19.35 15.86 -6.55
N ILE A 290 -19.51 14.53 -6.50
CA ILE A 290 -18.95 13.60 -7.50
C ILE A 290 -19.48 13.93 -8.89
N LYS A 291 -20.80 14.18 -9.03
CA LYS A 291 -21.40 14.56 -10.32
C LYS A 291 -20.91 15.91 -10.85
N LEU A 292 -20.46 16.79 -9.95
CA LEU A 292 -19.92 18.11 -10.28
C LEU A 292 -18.40 18.10 -10.49
N GLY A 293 -17.74 16.93 -10.45
CA GLY A 293 -16.30 16.80 -10.67
C GLY A 293 -15.40 17.16 -9.48
N TRP A 294 -15.95 17.20 -8.26
CA TRP A 294 -15.21 17.53 -7.03
C TRP A 294 -14.63 16.31 -6.29
N GLU A 295 -14.63 15.14 -6.92
CA GLU A 295 -14.18 13.88 -6.29
C GLU A 295 -12.73 13.95 -5.77
N LYS A 296 -11.82 14.60 -6.52
CA LYS A 296 -10.41 14.72 -6.13
C LYS A 296 -10.22 15.62 -4.91
N ASP A 297 -10.95 16.73 -4.84
CA ASP A 297 -10.90 17.62 -3.68
C ASP A 297 -11.52 16.97 -2.43
N MET A 298 -12.58 16.16 -2.61
CA MET A 298 -13.14 15.36 -1.51
C MET A 298 -12.09 14.42 -0.92
N LYS A 299 -11.31 13.74 -1.77
CA LYS A 299 -10.20 12.87 -1.32
C LYS A 299 -9.14 13.65 -0.53
N LEU A 300 -8.79 14.86 -0.98
CA LEU A 300 -7.85 15.73 -0.25
C LEU A 300 -8.39 16.16 1.12
N VAL A 301 -9.68 16.45 1.23
CA VAL A 301 -10.31 16.78 2.52
C VAL A 301 -10.31 15.55 3.45
N ASP A 302 -10.67 14.38 2.93
CA ASP A 302 -10.66 13.13 3.68
C ASP A 302 -9.25 12.80 4.21
N GLU A 303 -8.23 12.99 3.38
CA GLU A 303 -6.83 12.78 3.74
C GLU A 303 -6.37 13.75 4.84
N LYS A 304 -6.73 15.04 4.73
CA LYS A 304 -6.43 16.06 5.75
C LYS A 304 -7.08 15.78 7.10
N ILE A 305 -8.33 15.31 7.12
CA ILE A 305 -9.02 14.94 8.36
C ILE A 305 -8.33 13.72 8.99
N ALA A 306 -8.05 12.69 8.19
CA ALA A 306 -7.33 11.51 8.66
C ALA A 306 -5.91 11.84 9.16
N ALA A 307 -5.23 12.80 8.55
CA ALA A 307 -3.94 13.32 8.99
C ALA A 307 -4.03 14.07 10.33
N ARG A 308 -5.09 14.86 10.54
CA ARG A 308 -5.32 15.58 11.80
C ARG A 308 -5.59 14.62 12.96
N ASP A 309 -6.46 13.63 12.77
CA ASP A 309 -6.72 12.59 13.77
C ASP A 309 -5.44 11.83 14.13
N ARG A 310 -4.56 11.61 13.15
CA ARG A 310 -3.25 10.98 13.36
C ARG A 310 -2.32 11.83 14.20
N MET A 311 -2.18 13.13 13.91
CA MET A 311 -1.32 14.00 14.71
C MET A 311 -1.72 13.99 16.19
N ALA A 312 -3.01 13.79 16.49
CA ALA A 312 -3.48 13.61 17.86
C ALA A 312 -3.00 12.27 18.47
N SER A 313 -3.04 11.17 17.71
CA SER A 313 -2.58 9.85 18.18
C SER A 313 -1.05 9.71 18.28
N ARG A 314 -0.31 10.32 17.33
CA ARG A 314 1.13 10.21 17.20
C ARG A 314 1.70 11.57 16.79
N PRO A 315 2.02 12.44 17.77
CA PRO A 315 2.57 13.74 17.45
C PRO A 315 3.97 13.60 16.87
N LEU A 316 4.30 14.48 15.91
CA LEU A 316 5.55 14.50 15.18
C LEU A 316 6.68 15.11 16.03
N THR A 317 7.04 14.43 17.13
CA THR A 317 8.11 14.83 18.03
C THR A 317 9.38 14.04 17.76
N LYS A 318 10.55 14.61 18.08
CA LYS A 318 11.84 13.93 17.93
C LYS A 318 11.87 12.57 18.64
N ALA A 319 11.32 12.50 19.85
CA ALA A 319 11.28 11.28 20.65
C ALA A 319 10.40 10.19 20.02
N ASN A 320 9.22 10.55 19.51
CA ASN A 320 8.32 9.58 18.87
C ASN A 320 8.90 9.04 17.55
N VAL A 321 9.57 9.90 16.78
CA VAL A 321 10.24 9.51 15.55
C VAL A 321 11.45 8.61 15.83
N GLU A 322 12.22 8.93 16.87
CA GLU A 322 13.34 8.09 17.31
C GLU A 322 12.88 6.69 17.76
N GLN A 323 11.83 6.63 18.60
CA GLN A 323 11.23 5.35 19.01
C GLN A 323 10.73 4.56 17.80
N HIS A 324 10.09 5.20 16.83
CA HIS A 324 9.63 4.54 15.59
C HIS A 324 10.78 3.93 14.78
N LEU A 325 11.89 4.67 14.67
CA LEU A 325 13.07 4.21 13.96
C LEU A 325 13.72 3.04 14.71
N ALA A 326 13.71 3.07 16.04
CA ALA A 326 14.14 1.96 16.89
C ALA A 326 13.26 0.72 16.71
N ASP A 327 11.93 0.88 16.61
CA ASP A 327 10.99 -0.22 16.37
C ASP A 327 11.22 -0.92 15.02
N VAL A 328 11.75 -0.17 14.03
CA VAL A 328 12.16 -0.71 12.71
C VAL A 328 13.61 -1.23 12.72
N GLY A 329 14.30 -1.16 13.87
CA GLY A 329 15.63 -1.69 14.09
C GLY A 329 16.78 -0.77 13.64
N LEU A 330 16.56 0.55 13.66
CA LEU A 330 17.61 1.57 13.52
C LEU A 330 17.94 2.15 14.90
N GLU A 331 19.18 2.02 15.36
CA GLU A 331 19.60 2.52 16.68
C GLU A 331 19.47 4.05 16.77
N ALA A 332 19.17 4.57 17.96
CA ALA A 332 18.91 5.99 18.21
C ALA A 332 20.03 6.93 17.73
N GLU A 333 21.30 6.50 17.85
CA GLU A 333 22.46 7.26 17.39
C GLU A 333 22.43 7.51 15.87
N TYR A 334 22.04 6.48 15.10
CA TYR A 334 21.88 6.59 13.65
C TYR A 334 20.60 7.33 13.26
N ALA A 335 19.54 7.22 14.06
CA ALA A 335 18.26 7.85 13.82
C ALA A 335 18.33 9.39 13.92
N THR A 336 18.97 9.92 14.97
CA THR A 336 18.88 11.33 15.33
C THR A 336 20.16 12.11 15.06
N HIS A 337 21.34 11.48 15.15
CA HIS A 337 22.63 12.19 15.08
C HIS A 337 23.39 11.97 13.77
N THR A 338 23.11 10.88 13.06
CA THR A 338 23.79 10.54 11.80
C THR A 338 23.03 11.06 10.60
N ARG A 339 23.73 11.66 9.63
CA ARG A 339 23.13 12.07 8.35
C ARG A 339 22.87 10.86 7.46
N ILE A 340 21.81 10.93 6.66
CA ILE A 340 21.43 9.86 5.73
C ILE A 340 22.57 9.53 4.74
N SER A 341 23.41 10.50 4.38
CA SER A 341 24.61 10.29 3.55
C SER A 341 25.57 9.23 4.09
N ALA A 342 25.70 9.14 5.42
CA ALA A 342 26.61 8.22 6.09
C ALA A 342 25.99 6.84 6.38
N LEU A 343 24.69 6.67 6.12
CA LEU A 343 24.01 5.40 6.34
C LEU A 343 24.35 4.38 5.24
N SER A 344 24.49 3.13 5.66
CA SER A 344 24.56 1.98 4.75
C SER A 344 23.27 1.79 3.94
N GLY A 345 23.34 1.02 2.85
CA GLY A 345 22.16 0.67 2.05
C GLY A 345 21.04 0.04 2.90
N GLY A 346 21.36 -0.96 3.74
CA GLY A 346 20.39 -1.60 4.62
C GLY A 346 19.78 -0.67 5.67
N GLN A 347 20.57 0.25 6.24
CA GLN A 347 20.03 1.29 7.14
C GLN A 347 19.09 2.24 6.40
N LYS A 348 19.43 2.64 5.16
CA LYS A 348 18.54 3.48 4.34
C LYS A 348 17.19 2.78 4.07
N VAL A 349 17.16 1.46 3.84
CA VAL A 349 15.91 0.70 3.71
C VAL A 349 15.07 0.78 4.97
N LYS A 350 15.69 0.62 6.15
CA LYS A 350 14.98 0.76 7.43
C LYS A 350 14.38 2.15 7.60
N VAL A 351 15.08 3.20 7.16
CA VAL A 351 14.55 4.58 7.18
C VAL A 351 13.36 4.73 6.23
N VAL A 352 13.45 4.19 5.00
CA VAL A 352 12.33 4.21 4.04
C VAL A 352 11.12 3.46 4.60
N LEU A 353 11.34 2.28 5.16
CA LEU A 353 10.29 1.45 5.75
C LEU A 353 9.64 2.16 6.94
N ALA A 354 10.45 2.75 7.83
CA ALA A 354 9.96 3.55 8.95
C ALA A 354 9.14 4.77 8.44
N ALA A 355 9.64 5.49 7.43
CA ALA A 355 8.93 6.62 6.85
C ALA A 355 7.58 6.21 6.24
N ALA A 356 7.52 5.09 5.53
CA ALA A 356 6.27 4.56 4.95
C ALA A 356 5.28 4.09 6.04
N MET A 357 5.77 3.47 7.10
CA MET A 357 4.96 2.96 8.21
C MET A 357 4.52 4.05 9.19
N TRP A 358 5.10 5.25 9.14
CA TRP A 358 4.73 6.36 10.03
C TRP A 358 3.24 6.72 9.95
N ASN A 359 2.65 6.56 8.76
CA ASN A 359 1.24 6.84 8.47
C ASN A 359 0.26 5.75 8.99
N GLN A 360 0.74 4.74 9.75
CA GLN A 360 -0.08 3.61 10.20
C GLN A 360 -0.95 3.04 9.06
N PRO A 361 -0.32 2.61 7.95
CA PRO A 361 -1.04 2.20 6.74
C PRO A 361 -1.93 0.98 7.03
N HIS A 362 -3.04 0.88 6.29
CA HIS A 362 -3.92 -0.28 6.33
C HIS A 362 -3.42 -1.38 5.39
N ILE A 363 -2.75 -0.99 4.31
CA ILE A 363 -2.14 -1.89 3.34
C ILE A 363 -0.69 -1.46 3.13
N VAL A 364 0.22 -2.42 3.20
CA VAL A 364 1.65 -2.23 2.91
C VAL A 364 1.99 -3.01 1.65
N ILE A 365 2.59 -2.32 0.69
CA ILE A 365 3.08 -2.90 -0.55
C ILE A 365 4.61 -2.81 -0.56
N LEU A 366 5.28 -3.96 -0.60
CA LEU A 366 6.74 -4.08 -0.56
C LEU A 366 7.26 -4.58 -1.90
N ASP A 367 7.99 -3.74 -2.63
CA ASP A 367 8.59 -4.11 -3.92
C ASP A 367 10.06 -4.53 -3.76
N GLU A 368 10.31 -5.82 -3.89
CA GLU A 368 11.61 -6.49 -3.75
C GLU A 368 12.36 -6.18 -2.43
N PRO A 369 11.74 -6.39 -1.25
CA PRO A 369 12.35 -6.08 0.04
C PRO A 369 13.61 -6.92 0.33
N THR A 370 13.77 -8.07 -0.34
CA THR A 370 14.90 -9.00 -0.19
C THR A 370 16.22 -8.48 -0.75
N ASN A 371 16.20 -7.47 -1.63
CA ASN A 371 17.40 -7.05 -2.35
C ASN A 371 18.38 -6.21 -1.52
N TYR A 372 17.90 -5.57 -0.46
CA TYR A 372 18.65 -4.55 0.26
C TYR A 372 18.71 -4.76 1.78
N LEU A 373 18.03 -5.79 2.28
CA LEU A 373 18.07 -6.22 3.67
C LEU A 373 19.01 -7.40 3.83
N ASP A 374 19.74 -7.42 4.95
CA ASP A 374 20.49 -8.60 5.36
C ASP A 374 19.52 -9.69 5.85
N ARG A 375 20.01 -10.92 6.01
CA ARG A 375 19.16 -12.05 6.44
C ARG A 375 18.56 -11.82 7.83
N ASP A 376 19.30 -11.17 8.72
CA ASP A 376 18.82 -10.85 10.06
C ASP A 376 17.65 -9.84 10.03
N ALA A 377 17.73 -8.79 9.21
CA ALA A 377 16.63 -7.86 9.02
C ALA A 377 15.48 -8.46 8.19
N LEU A 378 15.74 -9.42 7.29
CA LEU A 378 14.68 -10.15 6.60
C LEU A 378 13.89 -11.06 7.53
N GLY A 379 14.53 -11.75 8.46
CA GLY A 379 13.84 -12.50 9.51
C GLY A 379 13.04 -11.58 10.44
N ALA A 380 13.61 -10.42 10.79
CA ALA A 380 12.89 -9.39 11.54
C ALA A 380 11.64 -8.88 10.79
N LEU A 381 11.79 -8.61 9.49
CA LEU A 381 10.69 -8.16 8.62
C LEU A 381 9.62 -9.24 8.49
N ALA A 382 10.00 -10.52 8.34
CA ALA A 382 9.06 -11.64 8.32
C ALA A 382 8.21 -11.67 9.59
N GLY A 383 8.84 -11.60 10.76
CA GLY A 383 8.13 -11.52 12.05
C GLY A 383 7.21 -10.29 12.15
N ALA A 384 7.66 -9.13 11.66
CA ALA A 384 6.83 -7.92 11.64
C ALA A 384 5.60 -8.06 10.73
N ILE A 385 5.73 -8.73 9.58
CA ILE A 385 4.63 -9.00 8.64
C ILE A 385 3.61 -10.01 9.21
N GLU A 386 4.09 -11.00 9.96
CA GLU A 386 3.24 -11.96 10.68
C GLU A 386 2.43 -11.27 11.80
N GLU A 387 3.05 -10.37 12.57
CA GLU A 387 2.40 -9.64 13.68
C GLU A 387 1.51 -8.46 13.23
N PHE A 388 1.64 -7.99 11.99
CA PHE A 388 0.92 -6.82 11.49
C PHE A 388 -0.56 -7.10 11.22
N GLU A 389 -1.49 -6.28 11.71
CA GLU A 389 -2.94 -6.53 11.49
C GLU A 389 -3.52 -5.93 10.21
N GLY A 390 -2.68 -5.28 9.38
CA GLY A 390 -3.07 -4.76 8.07
C GLY A 390 -2.76 -5.73 6.93
N GLY A 391 -3.19 -5.36 5.71
CA GLY A 391 -2.94 -6.14 4.50
C GLY A 391 -1.50 -5.97 4.00
N VAL A 392 -0.89 -7.05 3.49
CA VAL A 392 0.46 -7.01 2.93
C VAL A 392 0.45 -7.58 1.52
N VAL A 393 1.00 -6.82 0.58
CA VAL A 393 1.28 -7.25 -0.79
C VAL A 393 2.78 -7.16 -0.99
N MET A 394 3.40 -8.27 -1.36
CA MET A 394 4.84 -8.35 -1.54
C MET A 394 5.17 -8.74 -2.97
N ILE A 395 6.09 -8.02 -3.59
CA ILE A 395 6.66 -8.38 -4.88
C ILE A 395 8.05 -8.93 -4.59
N THR A 396 8.29 -10.19 -4.91
CA THR A 396 9.62 -10.76 -4.75
C THR A 396 9.83 -11.94 -5.70
N HIS A 397 11.09 -12.18 -6.05
CA HIS A 397 11.52 -13.42 -6.71
C HIS A 397 11.94 -14.52 -5.72
N ASN A 398 11.97 -14.22 -4.41
CA ASN A 398 12.34 -15.20 -3.40
C ASN A 398 11.15 -16.08 -3.02
N ASP A 399 11.13 -17.29 -3.58
CA ASP A 399 10.03 -18.25 -3.39
C ASP A 399 9.97 -18.83 -1.97
N GLU A 400 11.11 -18.96 -1.28
CA GLU A 400 11.16 -19.40 0.12
C GLU A 400 10.47 -18.38 1.03
N PHE A 401 10.79 -17.09 0.83
CA PHE A 401 10.19 -15.99 1.59
C PHE A 401 8.69 -15.85 1.30
N CYS A 402 8.27 -16.02 0.04
CA CYS A 402 6.84 -16.01 -0.33
C CYS A 402 6.05 -17.12 0.35
N ARG A 403 6.54 -18.36 0.28
CA ARG A 403 5.81 -19.54 0.77
C ARG A 403 5.59 -19.52 2.27
N GLN A 404 6.51 -18.91 3.01
CA GLN A 404 6.39 -18.81 4.46
C GLN A 404 5.36 -17.75 4.87
N LEU A 405 5.32 -16.60 4.18
CA LEU A 405 4.56 -15.42 4.62
C LEU A 405 3.22 -15.22 3.90
N CYS A 406 3.09 -15.71 2.68
CA CYS A 406 1.96 -15.40 1.80
C CYS A 406 1.22 -16.68 1.36
N PRO A 407 0.01 -16.94 1.89
CA PRO A 407 -0.86 -18.00 1.40
C PRO A 407 -1.36 -17.74 -0.03
N GLU A 408 -1.62 -16.47 -0.39
CA GLU A 408 -2.10 -16.09 -1.72
C GLU A 408 -0.92 -15.68 -2.63
N ARG A 409 -0.91 -16.16 -3.87
CA ARG A 409 0.09 -15.83 -4.89
C ARG A 409 -0.55 -15.28 -6.14
N TRP A 410 -0.07 -14.13 -6.60
CA TRP A 410 -0.39 -13.55 -7.90
C TRP A 410 0.77 -13.84 -8.86
N VAL A 411 0.55 -14.78 -9.78
CA VAL A 411 1.57 -15.17 -10.75
C VAL A 411 1.36 -14.36 -12.02
N LEU A 412 2.28 -13.44 -12.29
CA LEU A 412 2.32 -12.68 -13.55
C LEU A 412 3.24 -13.37 -14.55
N GLU A 413 2.63 -13.88 -15.61
CA GLU A 413 3.35 -14.54 -16.70
C GLU A 413 3.25 -13.75 -17.99
N ARG A 414 4.33 -13.76 -18.76
CA ARG A 414 4.38 -13.12 -20.06
C ARG A 414 3.99 -14.15 -21.12
N GLY A 415 2.89 -13.88 -21.82
CA GLY A 415 2.44 -14.72 -22.92
C GLY A 415 3.38 -14.65 -24.14
N PRO A 416 3.18 -15.54 -25.14
CA PRO A 416 3.95 -15.52 -26.38
C PRO A 416 3.86 -14.20 -27.15
N ASP A 417 2.79 -13.45 -26.92
CA ASP A 417 2.49 -12.14 -27.47
C ASP A 417 3.24 -10.98 -26.79
N ASN A 418 4.07 -11.28 -25.79
CA ASN A 418 4.79 -10.36 -24.92
C ASN A 418 3.90 -9.57 -23.93
N ILE A 419 2.67 -10.02 -23.69
CA ILE A 419 1.70 -9.37 -22.80
C ILE A 419 1.64 -10.10 -21.45
N GLY A 420 1.66 -9.34 -20.35
CA GLY A 420 1.49 -9.85 -19.00
C GLY A 420 0.05 -10.26 -18.69
N ARG A 421 -0.15 -11.48 -18.20
CA ARG A 421 -1.42 -12.00 -17.68
C ARG A 421 -1.22 -12.51 -16.27
N MET A 422 -2.24 -12.36 -15.43
CA MET A 422 -2.20 -12.81 -14.05
C MET A 422 -3.04 -14.06 -13.85
N SER A 423 -2.47 -15.05 -13.15
CA SER A 423 -3.20 -16.12 -12.50
C SER A 423 -3.08 -15.99 -10.99
N THR A 424 -4.10 -16.45 -10.27
CA THR A 424 -4.15 -16.46 -8.82
C THR A 424 -4.03 -17.89 -8.32
N GLU A 425 -3.06 -18.15 -7.46
CA GLU A 425 -2.81 -19.45 -6.82
C GLU A 425 -2.95 -19.31 -5.29
N GLY A 426 -3.31 -20.40 -4.61
CA GLY A 426 -3.14 -20.49 -3.16
C GLY A 426 -4.39 -20.33 -2.28
N ASP A 427 -5.58 -20.04 -2.84
CA ASP A 427 -6.81 -20.26 -2.07
C ASP A 427 -8.07 -20.46 -2.94
N ALA A 428 -8.52 -21.72 -3.05
CA ALA A 428 -9.65 -22.11 -3.88
C ALA A 428 -11.00 -21.63 -3.31
N GLU A 429 -11.15 -21.54 -1.98
CA GLU A 429 -12.40 -21.15 -1.33
C GLU A 429 -12.70 -19.64 -1.46
N TRP A 430 -11.68 -18.79 -1.29
CA TRP A 430 -11.79 -17.34 -1.50
C TRP A 430 -12.06 -16.98 -2.97
N MET A 431 -11.36 -17.63 -3.91
CA MET A 431 -11.63 -17.47 -5.34
C MET A 431 -13.02 -17.97 -5.75
N THR A 432 -13.52 -19.07 -5.18
CA THR A 432 -14.91 -19.50 -5.46
C THR A 432 -15.96 -18.55 -4.91
N ASN A 433 -15.71 -17.86 -3.79
CA ASN A 433 -16.60 -16.81 -3.29
C ASN A 433 -16.54 -15.53 -4.16
N ILE A 434 -15.40 -15.26 -4.79
CA ILE A 434 -15.22 -14.15 -5.76
C ILE A 434 -15.83 -14.47 -7.12
N LEU A 435 -15.71 -15.71 -7.60
CA LEU A 435 -16.29 -16.13 -8.89
C LEU A 435 -17.81 -16.37 -8.80
N LYS A 436 -18.32 -16.77 -7.63
CA LYS A 436 -19.78 -16.86 -7.37
C LYS A 436 -20.40 -15.51 -7.03
N GLY A 437 -19.60 -14.57 -6.52
CA GLY A 437 -20.02 -13.19 -6.33
C GLY A 437 -19.77 -12.41 -7.60
N ASP A 438 -20.79 -12.28 -8.45
CA ASP A 438 -20.83 -11.20 -9.45
C ASP A 438 -20.28 -9.93 -8.80
N VAL A 439 -19.28 -9.31 -9.41
CA VAL A 439 -18.69 -8.05 -8.97
C VAL A 439 -19.76 -6.97 -9.13
N ASN A 440 -20.71 -6.94 -8.20
CA ASN A 440 -21.81 -6.01 -8.19
C ASN A 440 -21.37 -4.84 -7.31
N PHE A 441 -20.99 -3.75 -7.96
CA PHE A 441 -20.50 -2.49 -7.37
C PHE A 441 -21.54 -1.76 -6.48
N LYS A 442 -22.62 -2.42 -6.03
CA LYS A 442 -23.80 -1.76 -5.44
C LYS A 442 -24.14 -2.13 -3.99
N ASP A 443 -23.44 -3.06 -3.35
CA ASP A 443 -23.86 -3.54 -2.02
C ASP A 443 -23.21 -2.82 -0.83
N ALA A 444 -22.84 -1.54 -0.98
CA ALA A 444 -22.36 -0.72 0.13
C ALA A 444 -23.50 -0.19 1.05
N ALA A 445 -24.76 -0.55 0.83
CA ALA A 445 -25.91 0.17 1.43
C ALA A 445 -26.91 -0.67 2.25
N THR A 446 -26.66 -1.95 2.54
CA THR A 446 -27.66 -2.81 3.22
C THR A 446 -27.06 -3.72 4.28
N GLU A 447 -26.54 -3.18 5.38
CA GLU A 447 -26.34 -3.99 6.60
C GLU A 447 -26.60 -3.19 7.89
N ASP A 448 -27.03 -3.94 8.90
CA ASP A 448 -27.51 -3.52 10.21
C ASP A 448 -26.55 -2.57 10.93
N ARG A 449 -27.13 -1.49 11.48
CA ARG A 449 -26.40 -0.46 12.21
C ARG A 449 -26.53 -0.68 13.71
N VAL A 450 -25.41 -0.54 14.40
CA VAL A 450 -25.35 -0.48 15.86
C VAL A 450 -25.10 0.98 16.22
N ASP A 451 -25.93 1.54 17.08
CA ASP A 451 -25.74 2.90 17.58
C ASP A 451 -24.59 2.98 18.61
N ALA A 452 -24.17 4.20 18.96
CA ALA A 452 -23.08 4.42 19.92
C ALA A 452 -23.36 3.88 21.34
N MET A 453 -24.57 3.38 21.61
CA MET A 453 -25.00 2.81 22.88
C MET A 453 -25.17 1.29 22.83
N GLY A 454 -24.83 0.63 21.71
CA GLY A 454 -24.78 -0.82 21.61
C GLY A 454 -26.09 -1.51 21.21
N ASN A 455 -27.11 -0.78 20.75
CA ASN A 455 -28.36 -1.38 20.29
C ASN A 455 -28.29 -1.78 18.81
N VAL A 456 -28.74 -2.99 18.49
CA VAL A 456 -28.76 -3.54 17.12
C VAL A 456 -30.06 -3.13 16.42
N ILE A 457 -29.97 -2.24 15.43
CA ILE A 457 -31.10 -1.90 14.54
C ILE A 457 -31.02 -2.83 13.31
N LYS A 458 -31.89 -3.85 13.28
CA LYS A 458 -32.06 -4.74 12.13
C LYS A 458 -32.57 -3.95 10.92
N GLY A 459 -31.82 -3.98 9.82
CA GLY A 459 -32.21 -3.44 8.53
C GLY A 459 -33.39 -4.21 7.97
N LYS A 460 -34.45 -3.49 7.59
CA LYS A 460 -35.57 -4.09 6.85
C LYS A 460 -35.04 -4.64 5.53
N GLN A 461 -35.22 -5.95 5.32
CA GLN A 461 -35.04 -6.58 4.01
C GLN A 461 -35.85 -5.80 2.96
N ARG A 462 -35.22 -5.45 1.83
CA ARG A 462 -35.95 -5.00 0.64
C ARG A 462 -36.91 -6.13 0.23
N LYS A 463 -38.22 -5.88 0.26
CA LYS A 463 -39.22 -6.77 -0.31
C LYS A 463 -38.83 -7.11 -1.76
N LYS A 464 -38.72 -8.39 -2.10
CA LYS A 464 -38.54 -8.86 -3.48
C LYS A 464 -39.66 -8.27 -4.34
N LYS A 465 -39.34 -7.60 -5.47
CA LYS A 465 -40.35 -7.22 -6.47
C LYS A 465 -41.02 -8.51 -6.96
N LEU A 466 -42.33 -8.64 -6.73
CA LEU A 466 -43.13 -9.74 -7.26
C LEU A 466 -42.99 -9.81 -8.79
N SER A 467 -42.95 -11.02 -9.36
CA SER A 467 -43.01 -11.17 -10.81
C SER A 467 -44.36 -10.64 -11.33
N LYS A 468 -44.41 -10.17 -12.59
CA LYS A 468 -45.66 -9.66 -13.22
C LYS A 468 -46.84 -10.64 -13.10
N ARG A 469 -46.56 -11.94 -13.04
CA ARG A 469 -47.58 -13.01 -12.89
C ARG A 469 -48.12 -13.09 -11.47
N GLU A 470 -47.29 -12.87 -10.46
CA GLU A 470 -47.70 -12.92 -9.04
C GLU A 470 -48.41 -11.64 -8.61
N ALA A 471 -48.00 -10.48 -9.13
CA ALA A 471 -48.71 -9.21 -8.92
C ALA A 471 -50.14 -9.25 -9.46
N LYS A 472 -50.34 -9.81 -10.66
CA LYS A 472 -51.67 -9.96 -11.28
C LYS A 472 -52.56 -10.98 -10.54
N LYS A 473 -51.97 -11.99 -9.91
CA LYS A 473 -52.69 -12.97 -9.07
C LYS A 473 -53.18 -12.34 -7.77
N LYS A 474 -52.31 -11.58 -7.08
CA LYS A 474 -52.68 -10.86 -5.85
C LYS A 474 -53.70 -9.75 -6.09
N GLN A 475 -53.65 -9.10 -7.25
CA GLN A 475 -54.67 -8.10 -7.63
C GLN A 475 -56.05 -8.75 -7.81
N LYS A 476 -56.14 -9.92 -8.45
CA LYS A 476 -57.39 -10.69 -8.53
C LYS A 476 -57.89 -11.19 -7.17
N GLU A 477 -56.99 -11.63 -6.30
CA GLU A 477 -57.36 -12.03 -4.94
C GLU A 477 -57.85 -10.84 -4.09
N ARG A 478 -57.32 -9.62 -4.33
CA ARG A 478 -57.79 -8.38 -3.70
C ARG A 478 -59.18 -7.99 -4.20
N GLU A 479 -59.42 -8.04 -5.50
CA GLU A 479 -60.74 -7.79 -6.09
C GLU A 479 -61.79 -8.79 -5.59
N ALA A 480 -61.41 -10.06 -5.43
CA ALA A 480 -62.29 -11.09 -4.86
C ALA A 480 -62.59 -10.86 -3.37
N LYS A 481 -61.61 -10.40 -2.57
CA LYS A 481 -61.82 -10.08 -1.14
C LYS A 481 -62.69 -8.84 -0.93
N ILE A 482 -62.53 -7.83 -1.77
CA ILE A 482 -63.38 -6.63 -1.78
C ILE A 482 -64.80 -6.99 -2.20
N ALA A 483 -64.97 -7.84 -3.22
CA ALA A 483 -66.28 -8.36 -3.63
C ALA A 483 -66.95 -9.24 -2.56
N ALA A 484 -66.16 -9.87 -1.68
CA ALA A 484 -66.63 -10.66 -0.55
C ALA A 484 -66.87 -9.84 0.74
N GLY A 485 -66.68 -8.51 0.71
CA GLY A 485 -66.99 -7.61 1.83
C GLY A 485 -66.01 -7.68 3.02
N LEU A 486 -64.79 -8.18 2.83
CA LEU A 486 -63.75 -8.25 3.86
C LEU A 486 -62.86 -7.01 3.84
N GLU A 487 -62.59 -6.40 5.00
CA GLU A 487 -61.71 -5.23 5.12
C GLU A 487 -60.26 -5.54 4.75
N VAL A 488 -59.67 -4.68 3.92
CA VAL A 488 -58.28 -4.77 3.46
C VAL A 488 -57.43 -3.85 4.33
N THR A 489 -56.39 -4.38 4.97
CA THR A 489 -55.53 -3.62 5.91
C THR A 489 -54.37 -2.93 5.18
N SER A 490 -53.79 -1.88 5.77
CA SER A 490 -52.64 -1.13 5.20
C SER A 490 -51.39 -1.99 4.94
N SER A 491 -51.31 -3.19 5.53
CA SER A 491 -50.25 -4.15 5.24
C SER A 491 -50.35 -4.79 3.84
N ASP A 492 -51.54 -4.73 3.22
CA ASP A 492 -51.82 -5.18 1.85
C ASP A 492 -51.56 -4.08 0.80
N GLU A 493 -51.35 -2.83 1.22
CA GLU A 493 -51.08 -1.69 0.33
C GLU A 493 -49.60 -1.55 -0.05
N ASP A 494 -48.70 -2.07 0.79
CA ASP A 494 -47.24 -1.87 0.69
C ASP A 494 -46.46 -3.09 0.15
N MET A 495 -47.08 -4.02 -0.59
CA MET A 495 -46.43 -5.26 -1.10
C MET A 495 -46.29 -5.33 -2.62
#